data_AF-A0A6C0E2J6-F1
#
_entry.id   AF-A0A6C0E2J6-F1
#
_cell.length_a   1.000
_cell.length_b   1.000
_cell.length_c   1.000
_cell.angle_alpha   90.00
_cell.angle_beta   90.00
_cell.angle_gamma   90.00
#
_symmetry.space_group_name_H-M   'P 1'
#
loop_
_entity.id
_entity.type
_entity.pdbx_description
1 polymer ?
#
loop_
_entity_poly.entity_id
_entity_poly.type
_entity_poly.pdbx_seq_one_letter_code
_entity_poly.pdbx_strand_id
1 'polypeptide(L)'
;MENVTKNNQLLIFIMYYSLFKKKITDDENIMKLFPENVFGVFTTIRRFHKLKSYPIDIHGCIGYWDNNFNILTKRDLFSNLLDVSYKSIWSDNRNQYFTPIETDPYSFFELDFMIKPLYKIDKKSGLISDINKLFNNNDFGIIILSYDKTMKATYLPGVFPNITWKSLIVSIKNKATIVSDNFEVFAYKIKQLKSQFINILISDFFIYTCIHNYVRFLINNMNINLKYPFIYLCKNNKLEWNDDDDVRNIATLSDVLKYISLYPNVANKTEIKKIEKKASFIYNHLDDYNSQALSFLGIIVEEQNQVNIKKDFCEKLMNDLPFVETDFARPEIIIGLKKANCIFKKNDIIPFLTYNLNDSIFKMNWIIQAIVILNKKPSQLLINIVEKKIKDTILSKKKRMETNYIAVAFESLCFAYYSTGKSFLLNLLFELFFELELRKNFYNVFYSFLDNNARVDITGHVNNGLLLLK
;
A
#
# COMPACT_ATOMS: atom_id res chain seq x y z
N MET A 1 -19.39 -12.27 -3.34
CA MET A 1 -18.27 -11.33 -3.57
C MET A 1 -18.13 -10.32 -2.43
N GLU A 2 -19.20 -9.70 -1.93
CA GLU A 2 -19.15 -8.65 -0.89
C GLU A 2 -18.41 -9.04 0.42
N ASN A 3 -18.59 -10.26 0.93
CA ASN A 3 -17.89 -10.75 2.14
C ASN A 3 -16.38 -10.98 1.93
N VAL A 4 -15.96 -11.31 0.70
CA VAL A 4 -14.54 -11.46 0.36
C VAL A 4 -13.86 -10.08 0.35
N THR A 5 -14.56 -9.08 -0.18
CA THR A 5 -14.09 -7.69 -0.19
C THR A 5 -13.92 -7.13 1.22
N LYS A 6 -14.90 -7.36 2.12
CA LYS A 6 -14.86 -6.90 3.53
C LYS A 6 -13.72 -7.54 4.34
N ASN A 7 -13.55 -8.85 4.24
CA ASN A 7 -12.45 -9.53 4.95
C ASN A 7 -11.07 -9.07 4.45
N ASN A 8 -10.94 -8.82 3.14
CA ASN A 8 -9.71 -8.28 2.56
C ASN A 8 -9.42 -6.87 3.07
N GLN A 9 -10.42 -6.00 3.22
CA GLN A 9 -10.24 -4.65 3.77
C GLN A 9 -9.64 -4.67 5.18
N LEU A 10 -10.23 -5.46 6.08
CA LEU A 10 -9.73 -5.61 7.46
C LEU A 10 -8.27 -6.09 7.46
N LEU A 11 -7.98 -7.13 6.68
CA LEU A 11 -6.66 -7.74 6.65
C LEU A 11 -5.59 -6.79 6.09
N ILE A 12 -5.87 -6.12 4.96
CA ILE A 12 -4.96 -5.14 4.37
C ILE A 12 -4.72 -3.97 5.34
N PHE A 13 -5.78 -3.50 6.01
CA PHE A 13 -5.66 -2.44 7.02
C PHE A 13 -4.71 -2.85 8.15
N ILE A 14 -4.99 -3.96 8.84
CA ILE A 14 -4.18 -4.43 9.97
C ILE A 14 -2.73 -4.70 9.52
N MET A 15 -2.54 -5.31 8.36
CA MET A 15 -1.22 -5.60 7.79
C MET A 15 -0.42 -4.31 7.51
N TYR A 16 -1.01 -3.32 6.84
CA TYR A 16 -0.35 -2.03 6.55
C TYR A 16 0.08 -1.32 7.84
N TYR A 17 -0.83 -1.15 8.79
CA TYR A 17 -0.54 -0.40 10.01
C TYR A 17 0.47 -1.10 10.92
N SER A 18 0.45 -2.43 10.95
CA SER A 18 1.43 -3.23 11.71
C SER A 18 2.82 -3.19 11.07
N LEU A 19 2.89 -3.14 9.74
CA LEU A 19 4.16 -3.05 9.02
C LEU A 19 4.86 -1.71 9.27
N PHE A 20 4.11 -0.59 9.30
CA PHE A 20 4.69 0.76 9.36
C PHE A 20 4.58 1.47 10.72
N LYS A 21 4.06 0.81 11.76
CA LYS A 21 3.88 1.38 13.12
C LYS A 21 3.20 2.75 13.13
N LYS A 22 2.21 2.96 12.26
CA LYS A 22 1.49 4.24 12.20
C LYS A 22 0.52 4.34 13.36
N LYS A 23 0.40 5.52 13.97
CA LYS A 23 -0.62 5.78 15.00
C LYS A 23 -2.00 5.68 14.35
N ILE A 24 -2.88 4.88 14.94
CA ILE A 24 -4.27 4.76 14.51
C ILE A 24 -5.17 5.32 15.60
N THR A 25 -6.17 6.09 15.18
CA THR A 25 -7.37 6.38 15.97
C THR A 25 -8.41 5.30 15.68
N ASP A 26 -9.13 4.84 16.70
CA ASP A 26 -10.23 3.86 16.58
C ASP A 26 -11.06 4.07 15.28
N ASP A 27 -10.99 3.12 14.35
CA ASP A 27 -11.76 3.16 13.10
C ASP A 27 -13.00 2.26 13.24
N GLU A 28 -14.15 2.88 13.50
CA GLU A 28 -15.42 2.17 13.69
C GLU A 28 -15.82 1.33 12.48
N ASN A 29 -15.47 1.74 11.26
CA ASN A 29 -15.82 0.99 10.05
C ASN A 29 -15.00 -0.28 9.95
N ILE A 30 -13.72 -0.24 10.32
CA ILE A 30 -12.86 -1.43 10.39
C ILE A 30 -13.30 -2.36 11.53
N MET A 31 -13.64 -1.81 12.70
CA MET A 31 -14.08 -2.61 13.84
C MET A 31 -15.36 -3.41 13.56
N LYS A 32 -16.27 -2.88 12.73
CA LYS A 32 -17.49 -3.60 12.27
C LYS A 32 -17.18 -4.83 11.42
N LEU A 33 -15.97 -4.95 10.86
CA LEU A 33 -15.56 -6.09 10.04
C LEU A 33 -15.09 -7.30 10.88
N PHE A 34 -14.87 -7.11 12.19
CA PHE A 34 -14.42 -8.20 13.04
C PHE A 34 -15.46 -9.31 13.19
N PRO A 35 -15.04 -10.57 13.29
CA PRO A 35 -15.94 -11.66 13.65
C PRO A 35 -16.61 -11.42 15.01
N GLU A 36 -17.78 -12.03 15.22
CA GLU A 36 -18.43 -12.08 16.53
C GLU A 36 -17.84 -13.21 17.39
N ASN A 37 -18.09 -13.15 18.70
CA ASN A 37 -17.73 -14.21 19.66
C ASN A 37 -16.23 -14.53 19.74
N VAL A 38 -15.39 -13.52 19.45
CA VAL A 38 -13.93 -13.64 19.53
C VAL A 38 -13.48 -13.50 20.98
N PHE A 39 -12.72 -14.46 21.50
CA PHE A 39 -12.11 -14.38 22.84
C PHE A 39 -10.59 -14.26 22.81
N GLY A 40 -10.00 -14.34 21.62
CA GLY A 40 -8.56 -14.22 21.41
C GLY A 40 -8.19 -14.07 19.94
N VAL A 41 -6.96 -13.61 19.69
CA VAL A 41 -6.38 -13.40 18.37
C VAL A 41 -4.93 -13.82 18.32
N PHE A 42 -4.51 -14.27 17.15
CA PHE A 42 -3.12 -14.48 16.81
C PHE A 42 -2.80 -13.81 15.49
N THR A 43 -1.53 -13.41 15.36
CA THR A 43 -0.96 -13.03 14.07
C THR A 43 0.26 -13.89 13.81
N THR A 44 0.30 -14.50 12.62
CA THR A 44 1.45 -15.30 12.17
C THR A 44 2.03 -14.68 10.90
N ILE A 45 3.35 -14.48 10.89
CA ILE A 45 4.10 -14.09 9.69
C ILE A 45 4.82 -15.32 9.18
N ARG A 46 4.45 -15.76 7.98
CA ARG A 46 5.04 -16.92 7.31
C ARG A 46 5.83 -16.50 6.09
N ARG A 47 7.13 -16.80 6.08
CA ARG A 47 8.04 -16.42 5.00
C ARG A 47 7.80 -17.25 3.76
N PHE A 48 7.87 -16.59 2.61
CA PHE A 48 7.86 -17.28 1.34
C PHE A 48 9.16 -18.05 1.13
N HIS A 49 10.30 -17.42 1.45
CA HIS A 49 11.61 -18.07 1.44
C HIS A 49 11.84 -18.85 2.75
N LYS A 50 11.74 -20.18 2.64
CA LYS A 50 11.91 -21.10 3.78
C LYS A 50 13.39 -21.37 4.09
N LEU A 51 13.70 -21.48 5.38
CA LEU A 51 14.96 -21.99 5.89
C LEU A 51 14.97 -23.53 5.83
N LYS A 52 16.17 -24.12 5.85
CA LYS A 52 16.34 -25.58 5.92
C LYS A 52 16.06 -26.15 7.31
N SER A 53 16.19 -25.32 8.34
CA SER A 53 16.04 -25.68 9.75
C SER A 53 15.19 -24.65 10.47
N TYR A 54 14.88 -24.94 11.74
CA TYR A 54 14.09 -24.04 12.58
C TYR A 54 14.65 -22.60 12.59
N PRO A 55 13.78 -21.56 12.55
CA PRO A 55 12.34 -21.62 12.29
C PRO A 55 12.08 -21.74 10.77
N ILE A 56 11.56 -22.90 10.31
CA ILE A 56 11.50 -23.26 8.87
C ILE A 56 10.91 -22.12 8.02
N ASP A 57 9.71 -21.64 8.35
CA ASP A 57 9.04 -20.57 7.63
C ASP A 57 8.30 -19.58 8.54
N ILE A 58 8.36 -19.76 9.87
CA ILE A 58 7.66 -18.89 10.82
C ILE A 58 8.59 -17.76 11.26
N HIS A 59 8.35 -16.57 10.71
CA HIS A 59 9.04 -15.35 11.10
C HIS A 59 8.63 -14.84 12.47
N GLY A 60 7.34 -14.94 12.78
CA GLY A 60 6.82 -14.62 14.11
C GLY A 60 5.38 -15.08 14.26
N CYS A 61 5.00 -15.38 15.50
CA CYS A 61 3.66 -15.83 15.85
C CYS A 61 3.38 -15.46 17.31
N ILE A 62 2.63 -14.37 17.47
CA ILE A 62 2.25 -13.77 18.75
C ILE A 62 0.72 -13.76 18.81
N GLY A 63 0.17 -13.96 20.00
CA GLY A 63 -1.27 -13.92 20.23
C GLY A 63 -1.62 -13.38 21.60
N TYR A 64 -2.88 -13.00 21.71
CA TYR A 64 -3.53 -12.50 22.91
C TYR A 64 -4.88 -13.21 23.05
N TRP A 65 -5.21 -13.64 24.25
CA TRP A 65 -6.56 -14.11 24.57
C TRP A 65 -6.88 -13.87 26.04
N ASP A 66 -8.15 -13.63 26.32
CA ASP A 66 -8.61 -13.36 27.67
C ASP A 66 -8.35 -14.55 28.61
N ASN A 67 -7.87 -14.28 29.82
CA ASN A 67 -7.52 -15.31 30.81
C ASN A 67 -8.73 -16.14 31.26
N ASN A 68 -9.92 -15.55 31.23
CA ASN A 68 -11.18 -16.19 31.58
C ASN A 68 -11.98 -16.60 30.34
N PHE A 69 -11.38 -16.50 29.15
CA PHE A 69 -12.01 -16.77 27.87
C PHE A 69 -13.27 -15.91 27.65
N ASN A 70 -13.31 -14.70 28.19
CA ASN A 70 -14.39 -13.76 27.91
C ASN A 70 -14.33 -13.31 26.45
N ILE A 71 -15.51 -13.05 25.86
CA ILE A 71 -15.57 -12.45 24.53
C ILE A 71 -15.00 -11.03 24.64
N LEU A 72 -14.04 -10.71 23.78
CA LEU A 72 -13.41 -9.40 23.73
C LEU A 72 -14.38 -8.38 23.13
N THR A 73 -14.38 -7.17 23.68
CA THR A 73 -15.05 -6.05 23.01
C THR A 73 -14.36 -5.75 21.68
N LYS A 74 -15.07 -5.14 20.72
CA LYS A 74 -14.47 -4.79 19.41
C LYS A 74 -13.25 -3.86 19.55
N ARG A 75 -13.27 -2.95 20.53
CA ARG A 75 -12.15 -2.05 20.83
C ARG A 75 -10.96 -2.81 21.40
N ASP A 76 -11.18 -3.69 22.38
CA ASP A 76 -10.10 -4.51 22.94
C ASP A 76 -9.51 -5.42 21.87
N LEU A 77 -10.37 -6.02 21.04
CA LEU A 77 -9.96 -6.84 19.90
C LEU A 77 -9.10 -6.03 18.92
N PHE A 78 -9.51 -4.82 18.57
CA PHE A 78 -8.75 -3.92 17.68
C PHE A 78 -7.36 -3.62 18.22
N SER A 79 -7.29 -3.16 19.48
CA SER A 79 -6.05 -2.77 20.13
C SER A 79 -5.09 -3.96 20.27
N ASN A 80 -5.58 -5.10 20.77
CA ASN A 80 -4.77 -6.29 20.93
C ASN A 80 -4.32 -6.85 19.58
N LEU A 81 -5.17 -6.84 18.55
CA LEU A 81 -4.81 -7.32 17.21
C LEU A 81 -3.65 -6.51 16.61
N LEU A 82 -3.71 -5.17 16.68
CA LEU A 82 -2.63 -4.31 16.19
C LEU A 82 -1.32 -4.54 16.96
N ASP A 83 -1.38 -4.70 18.29
CA ASP A 83 -0.21 -4.98 19.12
C ASP A 83 0.43 -6.32 18.78
N VAL A 84 -0.35 -7.41 18.75
CA VAL A 84 0.20 -8.74 18.43
C VAL A 84 0.67 -8.82 16.98
N SER A 85 -0.02 -8.14 16.05
CA SER A 85 0.41 -8.05 14.65
C SER A 85 1.75 -7.34 14.50
N TYR A 86 1.93 -6.20 15.16
CA TYR A 86 3.21 -5.49 15.18
C TYR A 86 4.31 -6.37 15.79
N LYS A 87 4.05 -7.01 16.94
CA LYS A 87 5.01 -7.88 17.62
C LYS A 87 5.38 -9.10 16.78
N SER A 88 4.45 -9.70 16.05
CA SER A 88 4.72 -10.83 15.16
C SER A 88 5.64 -10.49 13.99
N ILE A 89 5.65 -9.23 13.54
CA ILE A 89 6.61 -8.76 12.52
C ILE A 89 7.94 -8.37 13.18
N TRP A 90 7.90 -7.57 14.23
CA TRP A 90 9.08 -6.81 14.66
C TRP A 90 9.72 -7.28 15.97
N SER A 91 8.99 -8.00 16.82
CA SER A 91 9.43 -8.30 18.19
C SER A 91 9.61 -9.78 18.48
N ASP A 92 9.12 -10.68 17.62
CA ASP A 92 9.34 -12.11 17.78
C ASP A 92 10.80 -12.46 17.47
N ASN A 93 11.49 -13.08 18.43
CA ASN A 93 12.91 -13.44 18.29
C ASN A 93 13.21 -14.34 17.07
N ARG A 94 12.21 -15.01 16.49
CA ARG A 94 12.38 -15.79 15.27
C ARG A 94 12.66 -14.93 14.04
N ASN A 95 12.35 -13.63 14.05
CA ASN A 95 12.58 -12.77 12.90
C ASN A 95 14.07 -12.60 12.55
N GLN A 96 14.97 -12.73 13.54
CA GLN A 96 16.42 -12.60 13.38
C GLN A 96 17.05 -13.65 12.45
N TYR A 97 16.34 -14.75 12.16
CA TYR A 97 16.82 -15.82 11.28
C TYR A 97 16.54 -15.55 9.79
N PHE A 98 15.77 -14.51 9.47
CA PHE A 98 15.34 -14.21 8.11
C PHE A 98 15.92 -12.89 7.60
N THR A 99 15.90 -12.69 6.28
CA THR A 99 16.18 -11.38 5.69
C THR A 99 15.12 -10.35 6.11
N PRO A 100 15.40 -9.04 6.01
CA PRO A 100 14.42 -8.00 6.31
C PRO A 100 13.09 -8.22 5.57
N ILE A 101 11.96 -7.95 6.24
CA ILE A 101 10.64 -8.33 5.74
C ILE A 101 10.27 -7.63 4.43
N GLU A 102 10.78 -6.41 4.22
CA GLU A 102 10.58 -5.62 3.01
C GLU A 102 11.19 -6.26 1.75
N THR A 103 12.14 -7.19 1.92
CA THR A 103 12.77 -7.93 0.82
C THR A 103 12.02 -9.22 0.44
N ASP A 104 10.94 -9.56 1.16
CA ASP A 104 10.19 -10.80 0.99
C ASP A 104 8.65 -10.56 0.95
N PRO A 105 8.16 -9.80 -0.05
CA PRO A 105 6.77 -9.34 -0.09
C PRO A 105 5.75 -10.44 -0.37
N TYR A 106 6.19 -11.62 -0.79
CA TYR A 106 5.34 -12.80 -0.98
C TYR A 106 5.09 -13.57 0.32
N SER A 107 5.71 -13.16 1.42
CA SER A 107 5.41 -13.69 2.76
C SER A 107 3.95 -13.46 3.12
N PHE A 108 3.36 -14.43 3.84
CA PHE A 108 1.99 -14.37 4.30
C PHE A 108 1.88 -13.70 5.66
N PHE A 109 0.88 -12.83 5.77
CA PHE A 109 0.35 -12.26 6.99
C PHE A 109 -0.99 -12.96 7.31
N GLU A 110 -1.02 -13.71 8.40
CA GLU A 110 -2.15 -14.55 8.82
C GLU A 110 -2.75 -13.99 10.11
N LEU A 111 -4.06 -13.79 10.14
CA LEU A 111 -4.84 -13.40 11.32
C LEU A 111 -5.79 -14.53 11.72
N ASP A 112 -5.63 -15.05 12.94
CA ASP A 112 -6.45 -16.13 13.46
C ASP A 112 -7.29 -15.61 14.63
N PHE A 113 -8.61 -15.53 14.44
CA PHE A 113 -9.57 -15.15 15.48
C PHE A 113 -10.06 -16.41 16.20
N MET A 114 -9.84 -16.52 17.51
CA MET A 114 -10.31 -17.63 18.34
C MET A 114 -11.79 -17.44 18.70
N ILE A 115 -12.65 -18.40 18.32
CA ILE A 115 -14.11 -18.24 18.35
C ILE A 115 -14.76 -19.15 19.39
N LYS A 116 -15.75 -18.63 20.12
CA LYS A 116 -16.63 -19.41 21.00
C LYS A 116 -17.70 -20.22 20.23
N PRO A 117 -18.22 -21.32 20.80
CA PRO A 117 -17.94 -21.83 22.14
C PRO A 117 -16.58 -22.55 22.25
N LEU A 118 -16.08 -22.65 23.48
CA LEU A 118 -15.02 -23.59 23.84
C LEU A 118 -15.66 -24.95 24.13
N TYR A 119 -15.05 -26.03 23.67
CA TYR A 119 -15.54 -27.37 23.92
C TYR A 119 -14.61 -28.09 24.88
N LYS A 120 -15.15 -28.70 25.93
CA LYS A 120 -14.32 -29.44 26.88
C LYS A 120 -13.85 -30.76 26.25
N ILE A 121 -12.57 -31.09 26.44
CA ILE A 121 -11.99 -32.36 25.99
C ILE A 121 -11.72 -33.26 27.19
N ASP A 122 -12.12 -34.51 27.11
CA ASP A 122 -11.67 -35.53 28.07
C ASP A 122 -10.16 -35.76 27.91
N LYS A 123 -9.39 -35.41 28.94
CA LYS A 123 -7.91 -35.44 28.88
C LYS A 123 -7.32 -36.83 28.63
N LYS A 124 -8.06 -37.91 28.93
CA LYS A 124 -7.58 -39.29 28.74
C LYS A 124 -7.83 -39.79 27.30
N SER A 125 -9.05 -39.63 26.80
CA SER A 125 -9.48 -40.16 25.51
C SER A 125 -9.33 -39.18 24.33
N GLY A 126 -9.26 -37.88 24.59
CA GLY A 126 -9.30 -36.85 23.56
C GLY A 126 -10.70 -36.61 22.97
N LEU A 127 -11.75 -37.17 23.59
CA LEU A 127 -13.12 -36.99 23.16
C LEU A 127 -13.65 -35.60 23.55
N ILE A 128 -14.22 -34.88 22.58
CA ILE A 128 -14.97 -33.65 22.80
C ILE A 128 -16.44 -34.03 23.03
N SER A 129 -16.88 -34.05 24.29
CA SER A 129 -18.20 -34.59 24.67
C SER A 129 -19.36 -33.84 24.01
N ASP A 130 -19.29 -32.50 23.95
CA ASP A 130 -20.37 -31.65 23.45
C ASP A 130 -20.75 -31.90 21.99
N ILE A 131 -19.81 -32.42 21.19
CA ILE A 131 -19.99 -32.69 19.76
C ILE A 131 -19.71 -34.14 19.37
N ASN A 132 -19.49 -35.02 20.37
CA ASN A 132 -19.18 -36.44 20.21
C ASN A 132 -18.11 -36.73 19.14
N LYS A 133 -16.99 -36.01 19.17
CA LYS A 133 -15.90 -36.13 18.19
C LYS A 133 -14.54 -36.21 18.88
N LEU A 134 -13.66 -37.10 18.40
CA LEU A 134 -12.26 -37.09 18.82
C LEU A 134 -11.56 -35.82 18.34
N PHE A 135 -10.71 -35.25 19.19
CA PHE A 135 -9.93 -34.06 18.86
C PHE A 135 -9.01 -34.32 17.66
N ASN A 136 -9.01 -33.38 16.71
CA ASN A 136 -8.09 -33.35 15.58
C ASN A 136 -7.52 -31.94 15.47
N ASN A 137 -6.18 -31.80 15.54
CA ASN A 137 -5.55 -30.48 15.46
C ASN A 137 -5.74 -29.80 14.11
N ASN A 138 -6.07 -30.53 13.04
CA ASN A 138 -6.40 -29.89 11.76
C ASN A 138 -7.73 -29.12 11.83
N ASP A 139 -8.65 -29.55 12.68
CA ASP A 139 -10.00 -28.97 12.80
C ASP A 139 -10.11 -27.96 13.95
N PHE A 140 -9.33 -28.18 15.02
CA PHE A 140 -9.44 -27.43 16.28
C PHE A 140 -8.07 -27.00 16.80
N GLY A 141 -8.06 -25.82 17.41
CA GLY A 141 -7.00 -25.42 18.32
C GLY A 141 -7.25 -26.07 19.68
N ILE A 142 -6.18 -26.19 20.47
CA ILE A 142 -6.21 -26.80 21.81
C ILE A 142 -5.68 -25.81 22.84
N ILE A 143 -6.38 -25.66 23.97
CA ILE A 143 -5.93 -24.90 25.14
C ILE A 143 -5.75 -25.89 26.29
N ILE A 144 -4.66 -25.74 27.03
CA ILE A 144 -4.48 -26.37 28.34
C ILE A 144 -4.44 -25.28 29.42
N LEU A 145 -5.06 -25.55 30.56
CA LEU A 145 -5.13 -24.63 31.69
C LEU A 145 -4.97 -25.42 32.99
N SER A 146 -4.08 -25.01 33.88
CA SER A 146 -4.00 -25.56 35.24
C SER A 146 -5.26 -25.21 36.04
N TYR A 147 -5.64 -26.00 37.04
CA TYR A 147 -6.88 -25.72 37.81
C TYR A 147 -6.86 -24.37 38.55
N ASP A 148 -5.69 -23.91 38.98
CA ASP A 148 -5.48 -22.57 39.57
C ASP A 148 -5.42 -21.44 38.52
N LYS A 149 -5.49 -21.80 37.22
CA LYS A 149 -5.49 -20.92 36.06
C LYS A 149 -4.23 -20.06 35.87
N THR A 150 -3.14 -20.37 36.57
CA THR A 150 -1.88 -19.63 36.50
C THR A 150 -1.03 -20.05 35.30
N MET A 151 -1.13 -21.31 34.89
CA MET A 151 -0.35 -21.89 33.80
C MET A 151 -1.25 -22.27 32.64
N LYS A 152 -0.92 -21.76 31.45
CA LYS A 152 -1.69 -22.04 30.24
C LYS A 152 -0.83 -22.03 28.99
N ALA A 153 -1.24 -22.82 28.02
CA ALA A 153 -0.72 -22.74 26.67
C ALA A 153 -1.81 -23.07 25.67
N THR A 154 -1.54 -22.71 24.42
CA THR A 154 -2.39 -23.07 23.29
C THR A 154 -1.56 -23.46 22.08
N TYR A 155 -2.14 -24.30 21.24
CA TYR A 155 -1.74 -24.47 19.85
C TYR A 155 -2.92 -24.11 18.94
N LEU A 156 -2.62 -23.38 17.87
CA LEU A 156 -3.56 -23.12 16.79
C LEU A 156 -3.88 -24.42 16.03
N PRO A 157 -4.99 -24.47 15.28
CA PRO A 157 -5.23 -25.53 14.31
C PRO A 157 -4.05 -25.70 13.33
N GLY A 158 -3.73 -26.93 12.98
CA GLY A 158 -2.75 -27.30 11.95
C GLY A 158 -1.27 -27.16 12.35
N VAL A 159 -0.95 -26.86 13.61
CA VAL A 159 0.45 -26.77 14.08
C VAL A 159 1.12 -28.15 14.12
N PHE A 160 0.39 -29.18 14.52
CA PHE A 160 0.87 -30.56 14.58
C PHE A 160 -0.10 -31.50 13.86
N PRO A 161 -0.13 -31.47 12.52
CA PRO A 161 -0.95 -32.41 11.77
C PRO A 161 -0.46 -33.83 12.08
N ASN A 162 -1.39 -34.72 12.46
CA ASN A 162 -1.16 -36.15 12.72
C ASN A 162 -0.35 -36.51 13.98
N ILE A 163 -0.16 -35.58 14.92
CA ILE A 163 0.40 -35.94 16.24
C ILE A 163 -0.57 -36.82 17.02
N THR A 164 -0.06 -37.82 17.76
CA THR A 164 -0.90 -38.63 18.64
C THR A 164 -1.41 -37.80 19.83
N TRP A 165 -2.61 -38.11 20.34
CA TRP A 165 -3.19 -37.41 21.49
C TRP A 165 -2.24 -37.34 22.69
N LYS A 166 -1.61 -38.47 23.04
CA LYS A 166 -0.64 -38.56 24.13
C LYS A 166 0.54 -37.61 23.93
N SER A 167 1.14 -37.62 22.73
CA SER A 167 2.28 -36.75 22.42
C SER A 167 1.90 -35.27 22.40
N LEU A 168 0.69 -34.94 21.92
CA LEU A 168 0.17 -33.59 21.94
C LEU A 168 0.00 -33.06 23.37
N ILE A 169 -0.60 -33.87 24.27
CA ILE A 169 -0.78 -33.50 25.67
C ILE A 169 0.56 -33.27 26.36
N VAL A 170 1.55 -34.16 26.16
CA VAL A 170 2.90 -33.97 26.71
C VAL A 170 3.52 -32.67 26.19
N SER A 171 3.44 -32.43 24.88
CA SER A 171 4.00 -31.24 24.25
C SER A 171 3.38 -29.94 24.79
N ILE A 172 2.05 -29.86 24.85
CA ILE A 172 1.37 -28.65 25.33
C ILE A 172 1.54 -28.44 26.84
N LYS A 173 1.59 -29.50 27.65
CA LYS A 173 1.92 -29.41 29.09
C LYS A 173 3.31 -28.81 29.28
N ASN A 174 4.29 -29.29 28.52
CA ASN A 174 5.65 -28.76 28.55
C ASN A 174 5.68 -27.27 28.15
N LYS A 175 4.95 -26.90 27.09
CA LYS A 175 4.82 -25.49 26.68
C LYS A 175 4.18 -24.61 27.76
N ALA A 176 3.20 -25.14 28.49
CA ALA A 176 2.51 -24.45 29.59
C ALA A 176 3.27 -24.52 30.94
N THR A 177 4.39 -25.25 30.99
CA THR A 177 5.12 -25.62 32.22
C THR A 177 4.27 -26.31 33.29
N ILE A 178 3.24 -27.07 32.90
CA ILE A 178 2.36 -27.83 33.81
C ILE A 178 2.95 -29.22 34.06
N VAL A 179 3.36 -29.50 35.30
CA VAL A 179 3.86 -30.82 35.70
C VAL A 179 2.74 -31.72 36.24
N SER A 180 1.77 -31.15 36.96
CA SER A 180 0.69 -31.90 37.62
C SER A 180 -0.35 -32.46 36.65
N ASP A 181 -1.19 -33.38 37.13
CA ASP A 181 -2.35 -33.90 36.39
C ASP A 181 -3.64 -33.08 36.60
N ASN A 182 -3.51 -31.96 37.32
CA ASN A 182 -4.57 -31.04 37.71
C ASN A 182 -4.73 -29.93 36.66
N PHE A 183 -5.25 -30.32 35.50
CA PHE A 183 -5.48 -29.43 34.37
C PHE A 183 -6.77 -29.76 33.62
N GLU A 184 -7.24 -28.77 32.87
CA GLU A 184 -8.34 -28.87 31.91
C GLU A 184 -7.83 -28.68 30.49
N VAL A 185 -8.58 -29.24 29.53
CA VAL A 185 -8.26 -29.17 28.12
C VAL A 185 -9.50 -28.74 27.35
N PHE A 186 -9.33 -27.77 26.46
CA PHE A 186 -10.41 -27.22 25.65
C PHE A 186 -10.05 -27.23 24.17
N ALA A 187 -11.02 -27.54 23.32
CA ALA A 187 -10.98 -27.31 21.88
C ALA A 187 -11.62 -25.96 21.55
N TYR A 188 -11.10 -25.30 20.52
CA TYR A 188 -11.70 -24.10 19.95
C TYR A 188 -11.56 -24.09 18.43
N LYS A 189 -12.43 -23.34 17.76
CA LYS A 189 -12.32 -23.08 16.33
C LYS A 189 -11.69 -21.70 16.10
N ILE A 190 -11.12 -21.52 14.92
CA ILE A 190 -10.68 -20.21 14.46
C ILE A 190 -11.46 -19.76 13.24
N LYS A 191 -11.52 -18.44 13.04
CA LYS A 191 -11.72 -17.85 11.72
C LYS A 191 -10.38 -17.25 11.27
N GLN A 192 -9.85 -17.74 10.16
CA GLN A 192 -8.56 -17.29 9.63
C GLN A 192 -8.76 -16.32 8.45
N LEU A 193 -7.98 -15.25 8.44
CA LEU A 193 -7.76 -14.38 7.27
C LEU A 193 -6.27 -14.45 6.90
N LYS A 194 -5.94 -14.50 5.61
CA LYS A 194 -4.54 -14.55 5.16
C LYS A 194 -4.33 -13.84 3.83
N SER A 195 -3.20 -13.16 3.69
CA SER A 195 -2.81 -12.41 2.49
C SER A 195 -1.30 -12.27 2.44
N GLN A 196 -0.76 -12.01 1.26
CA GLN A 196 0.65 -11.64 1.09
C GLN A 196 0.83 -10.14 1.32
N PHE A 197 2.03 -9.72 1.74
CA PHE A 197 2.35 -8.29 1.89
C PHE A 197 2.25 -7.52 0.56
N ILE A 198 2.61 -8.16 -0.55
CA ILE A 198 2.50 -7.55 -1.88
C ILE A 198 1.08 -7.07 -2.20
N ASN A 199 0.06 -7.69 -1.60
CA ASN A 199 -1.33 -7.32 -1.81
C ASN A 199 -1.69 -5.92 -1.26
N ILE A 200 -0.84 -5.30 -0.43
CA ILE A 200 -1.00 -3.88 -0.07
C ILE A 200 -0.96 -3.00 -1.32
N LEU A 201 0.00 -3.25 -2.23
CA LEU A 201 0.24 -2.41 -3.40
C LEU A 201 -0.91 -2.46 -4.42
N ILE A 202 -1.57 -3.60 -4.52
CA ILE A 202 -2.63 -3.87 -5.52
C ILE A 202 -4.03 -3.85 -4.90
N SER A 203 -4.16 -3.47 -3.61
CA SER A 203 -5.44 -3.42 -2.94
C SER A 203 -6.21 -2.16 -3.33
N ASP A 204 -7.35 -2.33 -4.02
CA ASP A 204 -8.29 -1.25 -4.32
C ASP A 204 -8.64 -0.39 -3.10
N PHE A 205 -8.86 -1.03 -1.95
CA PHE A 205 -9.18 -0.34 -0.71
C PHE A 205 -8.02 0.53 -0.22
N PHE A 206 -6.80 0.01 -0.27
CA PHE A 206 -5.62 0.75 0.14
C PHE A 206 -5.36 1.95 -0.80
N ILE A 207 -5.41 1.70 -2.10
CA ILE A 207 -5.22 2.72 -3.14
C ILE A 207 -6.27 3.83 -3.00
N TYR A 208 -7.55 3.44 -2.84
CA TYR A 208 -8.62 4.40 -2.57
C TYR A 208 -8.35 5.23 -1.32
N THR A 209 -7.91 4.60 -0.22
CA THR A 209 -7.63 5.30 1.05
C THR A 209 -6.52 6.34 0.89
N CYS A 210 -5.42 5.98 0.21
CA CYS A 210 -4.32 6.91 -0.09
C CYS A 210 -4.81 8.12 -0.90
N ILE A 211 -5.57 7.87 -1.98
CA ILE A 211 -6.10 8.91 -2.87
C ILE A 211 -7.13 9.77 -2.16
N HIS A 212 -8.08 9.16 -1.44
CA HIS A 212 -9.10 9.86 -0.68
C HIS A 212 -8.46 10.84 0.31
N ASN A 213 -7.50 10.37 1.12
CA ASN A 213 -6.84 11.21 2.13
C ASN A 213 -6.06 12.35 1.48
N TYR A 214 -5.35 12.07 0.38
CA TYR A 214 -4.63 13.09 -0.40
C TYR A 214 -5.57 14.16 -0.97
N VAL A 215 -6.62 13.76 -1.69
CA VAL A 215 -7.57 14.68 -2.32
C VAL A 215 -8.33 15.48 -1.26
N ARG A 216 -8.84 14.84 -0.20
CA ARG A 216 -9.52 15.56 0.89
C ARG A 216 -8.62 16.57 1.56
N PHE A 217 -7.36 16.21 1.82
CA PHE A 217 -6.40 17.14 2.40
C PHE A 217 -6.23 18.37 1.49
N LEU A 218 -6.03 18.18 0.19
CA LEU A 218 -5.85 19.28 -0.76
C LEU A 218 -7.11 20.15 -0.90
N ILE A 219 -8.30 19.55 -0.98
CA ILE A 219 -9.57 20.29 -1.07
C ILE A 219 -9.84 21.09 0.20
N ASN A 220 -9.60 20.50 1.37
CA ASN A 220 -9.82 21.17 2.66
C ASN A 220 -8.89 22.37 2.86
N ASN A 221 -7.71 22.35 2.24
CA ASN A 221 -6.74 23.44 2.30
C ASN A 221 -6.66 24.24 1.00
N MET A 222 -7.65 24.09 0.11
CA MET A 222 -7.72 24.80 -1.16
C MET A 222 -7.97 26.28 -0.89
N ASN A 223 -7.15 27.18 -1.44
CA ASN A 223 -7.37 28.63 -1.31
C ASN A 223 -8.29 29.14 -2.42
N ILE A 224 -8.95 30.28 -2.20
CA ILE A 224 -9.71 31.03 -3.19
C ILE A 224 -8.76 31.94 -4.00
N ASN A 225 -7.58 31.43 -4.39
CA ASN A 225 -6.72 32.08 -5.38
C ASN A 225 -7.19 31.69 -6.80
N LEU A 226 -7.21 32.65 -7.73
CA LEU A 226 -7.57 32.44 -9.14
C LEU A 226 -6.49 31.68 -9.91
N LYS A 227 -5.20 31.88 -9.59
CA LYS A 227 -4.08 31.23 -10.28
C LYS A 227 -3.97 29.75 -9.90
N TYR A 228 -3.83 29.43 -8.61
CA TYR A 228 -3.66 28.04 -8.14
C TYR A 228 -4.58 27.62 -6.98
N PRO A 229 -5.14 26.40 -7.02
CA PRO A 229 -5.98 25.90 -5.94
C PRO A 229 -5.27 25.23 -4.79
N PHE A 230 -4.06 24.72 -4.94
CA PHE A 230 -3.48 23.82 -3.94
C PHE A 230 -2.14 24.31 -3.41
N ILE A 231 -1.87 23.95 -2.16
CA ILE A 231 -0.59 24.22 -1.50
C ILE A 231 0.51 23.43 -2.18
N TYR A 232 1.71 24.00 -2.23
CA TYR A 232 2.83 23.43 -2.96
C TYR A 232 3.89 22.78 -2.05
N LEU A 233 4.14 23.35 -0.86
CA LEU A 233 5.13 22.87 0.10
C LEU A 233 4.52 22.72 1.50
N CYS A 234 4.96 21.72 2.25
CA CYS A 234 4.77 21.61 3.68
C CYS A 234 6.13 21.74 4.38
N LYS A 235 6.41 22.92 4.97
CA LYS A 235 7.66 23.23 5.66
C LYS A 235 7.46 23.24 7.17
N ASN A 236 8.14 22.35 7.89
CA ASN A 236 7.95 22.22 9.34
C ASN A 236 6.46 22.08 9.75
N ASN A 237 5.70 21.28 8.99
CA ASN A 237 4.24 21.11 9.13
C ASN A 237 3.38 22.35 8.83
N LYS A 238 3.96 23.42 8.26
CA LYS A 238 3.23 24.60 7.76
C LYS A 238 3.06 24.52 6.25
N LEU A 239 1.87 24.87 5.79
CA LEU A 239 1.49 24.83 4.39
C LEU A 239 1.86 26.14 3.71
N GLU A 240 2.63 26.06 2.61
CA GLU A 240 3.14 27.21 1.86
C GLU A 240 2.76 27.13 0.37
N TRP A 241 2.35 28.27 -0.17
CA TRP A 241 1.99 28.46 -1.57
C TRP A 241 3.21 28.89 -2.36
N ASN A 242 3.36 28.35 -3.56
CA ASN A 242 4.35 28.81 -4.52
C ASN A 242 3.61 29.19 -5.80
N ASP A 243 3.33 30.49 -5.96
CA ASP A 243 2.57 30.99 -7.11
C ASP A 243 3.43 31.10 -8.38
N ASP A 244 4.73 30.81 -8.30
CA ASP A 244 5.67 30.92 -9.41
C ASP A 244 5.93 29.58 -10.13
N ASP A 245 5.38 28.47 -9.62
CA ASP A 245 5.65 27.11 -10.12
C ASP A 245 4.46 26.52 -10.88
N ASP A 246 4.24 27.06 -12.07
CA ASP A 246 3.11 26.70 -12.91
C ASP A 246 3.07 25.20 -13.23
N VAL A 247 4.23 24.59 -13.50
CA VAL A 247 4.32 23.17 -13.89
C VAL A 247 3.72 22.27 -12.83
N ARG A 248 4.16 22.44 -11.58
CA ARG A 248 3.74 21.52 -10.51
C ARG A 248 2.37 21.85 -9.95
N ASN A 249 1.98 23.12 -9.96
CA ASN A 249 0.63 23.52 -9.55
C ASN A 249 -0.42 22.97 -10.52
N ILE A 250 -0.17 23.06 -11.83
CA ILE A 250 -1.06 22.51 -12.86
C ILE A 250 -1.04 20.97 -12.83
N ALA A 251 0.12 20.34 -12.61
CA ALA A 251 0.21 18.89 -12.40
C ALA A 251 -0.64 18.42 -11.21
N THR A 252 -0.56 19.12 -10.07
CA THR A 252 -1.36 18.81 -8.88
C THR A 252 -2.86 18.98 -9.13
N LEU A 253 -3.25 20.03 -9.84
CA LEU A 253 -4.64 20.23 -10.26
C LEU A 253 -5.14 19.08 -11.15
N SER A 254 -4.31 18.64 -12.09
CA SER A 254 -4.60 17.50 -12.96
C SER A 254 -4.78 16.20 -12.17
N ASP A 255 -3.88 15.91 -11.23
CA ASP A 255 -3.99 14.74 -10.35
C ASP A 255 -5.30 14.75 -9.55
N VAL A 256 -5.68 15.89 -8.95
CA VAL A 256 -6.93 16.00 -8.18
C VAL A 256 -8.15 15.76 -9.07
N LEU A 257 -8.21 16.36 -10.26
CA LEU A 257 -9.34 16.16 -11.18
C LEU A 257 -9.41 14.71 -11.66
N LYS A 258 -8.28 14.11 -12.05
CA LYS A 258 -8.18 12.68 -12.39
C LYS A 258 -8.70 11.80 -11.25
N TYR A 259 -8.32 12.08 -10.01
CA TYR A 259 -8.73 11.28 -8.86
C TYR A 259 -10.21 11.44 -8.51
N ILE A 260 -10.78 12.65 -8.68
CA ILE A 260 -12.22 12.88 -8.54
C ILE A 260 -12.99 12.10 -9.62
N SER A 261 -12.51 12.10 -10.87
CA SER A 261 -13.09 11.33 -11.97
C SER A 261 -13.12 9.83 -11.66
N LEU A 262 -12.02 9.28 -11.12
CA LEU A 262 -11.93 7.88 -10.70
C LEU A 262 -12.73 7.54 -9.43
N TYR A 263 -12.83 8.48 -8.49
CA TYR A 263 -13.48 8.28 -7.19
C TYR A 263 -14.40 9.46 -6.83
N PRO A 264 -15.60 9.57 -7.43
CA PRO A 264 -16.44 10.76 -7.30
C PRO A 264 -16.84 11.12 -5.86
N ASN A 265 -16.86 10.14 -4.96
CA ASN A 265 -17.23 10.34 -3.55
C ASN A 265 -16.16 11.07 -2.72
N VAL A 266 -14.95 11.31 -3.25
CA VAL A 266 -13.90 12.07 -2.53
C VAL A 266 -14.20 13.56 -2.46
N ALA A 267 -15.07 14.08 -3.34
CA ALA A 267 -15.41 15.50 -3.39
C ALA A 267 -16.93 15.69 -3.60
N ASN A 268 -17.51 16.72 -2.98
CA ASN A 268 -18.90 17.07 -3.23
C ASN A 268 -19.04 17.91 -4.51
N LYS A 269 -20.26 17.99 -5.06
CA LYS A 269 -20.54 18.72 -6.31
C LYS A 269 -20.09 20.19 -6.29
N THR A 270 -20.14 20.85 -5.14
CA THR A 270 -19.72 22.26 -5.00
C THR A 270 -18.21 22.39 -5.04
N GLU A 271 -17.48 21.48 -4.40
CA GLU A 271 -16.01 21.39 -4.45
C GLU A 271 -15.54 21.13 -5.88
N ILE A 272 -16.16 20.15 -6.57
CA ILE A 272 -15.83 19.79 -7.96
C ILE A 272 -15.97 21.01 -8.87
N LYS A 273 -17.12 21.71 -8.83
CA LYS A 273 -17.36 22.92 -9.63
C LYS A 273 -16.32 24.02 -9.39
N LYS A 274 -15.81 24.17 -8.16
CA LYS A 274 -14.78 25.16 -7.84
C LYS A 274 -13.44 24.79 -8.48
N ILE A 275 -13.07 23.51 -8.46
CA ILE A 275 -11.83 23.01 -9.06
C ILE A 275 -11.91 23.11 -10.59
N GLU A 276 -13.04 22.69 -11.18
CA GLU A 276 -13.31 22.81 -12.62
C GLU A 276 -13.22 24.28 -13.09
N LYS A 277 -13.80 25.22 -12.34
CA LYS A 277 -13.72 26.66 -12.66
C LYS A 277 -12.26 27.15 -12.77
N LYS A 278 -11.35 26.60 -11.96
CA LYS A 278 -9.92 26.95 -12.00
C LYS A 278 -9.22 26.32 -13.19
N ALA A 279 -9.53 25.07 -13.52
CA ALA A 279 -9.05 24.47 -14.77
C ALA A 279 -9.53 25.28 -16.00
N SER A 280 -10.81 25.69 -16.02
CA SER A 280 -11.36 26.57 -17.06
C SER A 280 -10.67 27.93 -17.12
N PHE A 281 -10.27 28.51 -15.99
CA PHE A 281 -9.49 29.75 -15.99
C PHE A 281 -8.16 29.56 -16.72
N ILE A 282 -7.42 28.49 -16.44
CA ILE A 282 -6.14 28.20 -17.11
C ILE A 282 -6.35 27.98 -18.63
N TYR A 283 -7.42 27.29 -19.03
CA TYR A 283 -7.73 27.09 -20.46
C TYR A 283 -8.02 28.37 -21.21
N ASN A 284 -8.64 29.36 -20.56
CA ASN A 284 -8.92 30.64 -21.21
C ASN A 284 -7.68 31.56 -21.29
N HIS A 285 -6.55 31.12 -20.72
CA HIS A 285 -5.32 31.88 -20.61
C HIS A 285 -4.11 31.01 -20.97
N LEU A 286 -4.21 30.15 -21.99
CA LEU A 286 -3.13 29.23 -22.37
C LEU A 286 -1.80 29.96 -22.62
N ASP A 287 -1.84 31.18 -23.15
CA ASP A 287 -0.64 31.96 -23.46
C ASP A 287 0.12 32.45 -22.22
N ASP A 288 -0.52 32.46 -21.05
CA ASP A 288 0.12 32.84 -19.79
C ASP A 288 0.99 31.71 -19.21
N TYR A 289 0.89 30.49 -19.75
CA TYR A 289 1.57 29.32 -19.23
C TYR A 289 2.49 28.68 -20.27
N ASN A 290 3.63 28.15 -19.81
CA ASN A 290 4.52 27.38 -20.66
C ASN A 290 3.90 26.02 -21.06
N SER A 291 4.29 25.50 -22.22
CA SER A 291 3.74 24.24 -22.75
C SER A 291 4.02 23.01 -21.88
N GLN A 292 5.10 23.02 -21.09
CA GLN A 292 5.36 21.95 -20.13
C GLN A 292 4.26 21.88 -19.08
N ALA A 293 3.90 23.00 -18.46
CA ALA A 293 2.86 23.07 -17.44
C ALA A 293 1.49 22.69 -18.02
N LEU A 294 1.17 23.21 -19.22
CA LEU A 294 -0.07 22.90 -19.90
C LEU A 294 -0.22 21.41 -20.25
N SER A 295 0.88 20.70 -20.51
CA SER A 295 0.84 19.28 -20.88
C SER A 295 0.07 18.40 -19.86
N PHE A 296 0.09 18.78 -18.58
CA PHE A 296 -0.63 18.08 -17.52
C PHE A 296 -2.15 18.18 -17.64
N LEU A 297 -2.68 19.19 -18.34
CA LEU A 297 -4.12 19.36 -18.57
C LEU A 297 -4.70 18.44 -19.64
N GLY A 298 -3.87 17.65 -20.34
CA GLY A 298 -4.33 16.86 -21.49
C GLY A 298 -5.49 15.91 -21.17
N ILE A 299 -5.54 15.31 -19.97
CA ILE A 299 -6.65 14.43 -19.57
C ILE A 299 -7.96 15.19 -19.41
N ILE A 300 -7.90 16.41 -18.88
CA ILE A 300 -9.07 17.25 -18.64
C ILE A 300 -9.57 17.84 -19.96
N VAL A 301 -8.67 18.16 -20.90
CA VAL A 301 -9.04 18.64 -22.25
C VAL A 301 -9.89 17.59 -22.98
N GLU A 302 -9.52 16.32 -22.86
CA GLU A 302 -10.29 15.22 -23.44
C GLU A 302 -11.68 15.10 -22.80
N GLU A 303 -11.78 15.22 -21.47
CA GLU A 303 -13.05 15.12 -20.74
C GLU A 303 -14.03 16.28 -21.05
N GLN A 304 -13.53 17.49 -21.30
CA GLN A 304 -14.39 18.67 -21.50
C GLN A 304 -15.03 18.79 -22.90
N ASN A 305 -14.54 18.05 -23.91
CA ASN A 305 -15.08 18.04 -25.29
C ASN A 305 -15.27 19.43 -25.95
N GLN A 306 -14.56 20.46 -25.51
CA GLN A 306 -14.63 21.79 -26.13
C GLN A 306 -13.68 21.89 -27.32
N VAL A 307 -14.23 21.86 -28.54
CA VAL A 307 -13.47 21.77 -29.80
C VAL A 307 -12.42 22.88 -29.94
N ASN A 308 -12.79 24.13 -29.64
CA ASN A 308 -11.88 25.27 -29.79
C ASN A 308 -10.71 25.21 -28.80
N ILE A 309 -11.00 24.99 -27.51
CA ILE A 309 -9.96 24.86 -26.47
C ILE A 309 -9.00 23.72 -26.80
N LYS A 310 -9.53 22.57 -27.23
CA LYS A 310 -8.70 21.43 -27.62
C LYS A 310 -7.79 21.78 -28.80
N LYS A 311 -8.31 22.49 -29.80
CA LYS A 311 -7.51 22.92 -30.95
C LYS A 311 -6.36 23.84 -30.51
N ASP A 312 -6.66 24.89 -29.76
CA ASP A 312 -5.66 25.88 -29.32
C ASP A 312 -4.60 25.22 -28.42
N PHE A 313 -5.03 24.33 -27.52
CA PHE A 313 -4.15 23.51 -26.70
C PHE A 313 -3.20 22.64 -27.54
N CYS A 314 -3.73 21.88 -28.51
CA CYS A 314 -2.94 21.01 -29.36
C CYS A 314 -1.96 21.81 -30.23
N GLU A 315 -2.40 22.93 -30.81
CA GLU A 315 -1.55 23.80 -31.65
C GLU A 315 -0.39 24.38 -30.85
N LYS A 316 -0.65 24.93 -29.66
CA LYS A 316 0.38 25.46 -28.77
C LYS A 316 1.43 24.40 -28.41
N LEU A 317 0.99 23.23 -27.94
CA LEU A 317 1.89 22.14 -27.56
C LEU A 317 2.72 21.63 -28.74
N MET A 318 2.12 21.49 -29.92
CA MET A 318 2.82 21.03 -31.12
C MET A 318 3.85 22.04 -31.62
N ASN A 319 3.54 23.34 -31.55
CA ASN A 319 4.44 24.41 -31.97
C ASN A 319 5.67 24.50 -31.05
N ASP A 320 5.49 24.30 -29.74
CA ASP A 320 6.58 24.39 -28.77
C ASP A 320 7.44 23.11 -28.71
N LEU A 321 6.89 21.94 -29.07
CA LEU A 321 7.53 20.63 -28.95
C LEU A 321 9.00 20.58 -29.48
N PRO A 322 9.35 21.19 -30.64
CA PRO A 322 10.72 21.19 -31.15
C PRO A 322 11.70 22.01 -30.31
N PHE A 323 11.22 23.00 -29.56
CA PHE A 323 12.02 24.02 -28.89
C PHE A 323 12.18 23.81 -27.39
N VAL A 324 11.36 22.94 -26.78
CA VAL A 324 11.47 22.65 -25.35
C VAL A 324 12.65 21.74 -25.00
N GLU A 325 13.01 21.78 -23.71
CA GLU A 325 14.01 20.90 -23.11
C GLU A 325 13.71 19.42 -23.40
N THR A 326 14.77 18.67 -23.74
CA THR A 326 14.70 17.27 -24.15
C THR A 326 14.35 16.31 -23.02
N ASP A 327 14.74 16.64 -21.79
CA ASP A 327 14.81 15.67 -20.69
C ASP A 327 13.50 15.56 -19.90
N PHE A 328 12.79 16.68 -19.72
CA PHE A 328 11.53 16.75 -18.97
C PHE A 328 10.37 17.20 -19.84
N ALA A 329 10.45 18.44 -20.33
CA ALA A 329 9.34 19.10 -21.00
C ALA A 329 8.86 18.34 -22.24
N ARG A 330 9.80 17.82 -23.06
CA ARG A 330 9.41 17.14 -24.30
C ARG A 330 8.62 15.85 -24.06
N PRO A 331 9.09 14.87 -23.26
CA PRO A 331 8.26 13.72 -22.88
C PRO A 331 6.90 14.10 -22.28
N GLU A 332 6.85 15.10 -21.41
CA GLU A 332 5.62 15.57 -20.76
C GLU A 332 4.61 16.12 -21.79
N ILE A 333 5.06 16.97 -22.73
CA ILE A 333 4.23 17.48 -23.84
C ILE A 333 3.68 16.33 -24.70
N ILE A 334 4.51 15.33 -25.02
CA ILE A 334 4.07 14.16 -25.80
C ILE A 334 2.95 13.40 -25.08
N ILE A 335 3.08 13.22 -23.77
CA ILE A 335 2.05 12.62 -22.92
C ILE A 335 0.77 13.47 -22.95
N GLY A 336 0.90 14.79 -22.78
CA GLY A 336 -0.21 15.74 -22.81
C GLY A 336 -0.97 15.72 -24.13
N LEU A 337 -0.26 15.80 -25.27
CA LEU A 337 -0.82 15.67 -26.61
C LEU A 337 -1.59 14.36 -26.79
N LYS A 338 -1.02 13.24 -26.29
CA LYS A 338 -1.66 11.93 -26.42
C LYS A 338 -2.94 11.83 -25.58
N LYS A 339 -2.90 12.34 -24.34
CA LYS A 339 -4.05 12.36 -23.42
C LYS A 339 -5.16 13.29 -23.93
N ALA A 340 -4.82 14.44 -24.50
CA ALA A 340 -5.81 15.32 -25.14
C ALA A 340 -6.37 14.76 -26.46
N ASN A 341 -5.89 13.60 -26.91
CA ASN A 341 -6.21 13.00 -28.19
C ASN A 341 -5.98 13.98 -29.37
N CYS A 342 -4.82 14.66 -29.35
CA CYS A 342 -4.32 15.49 -30.45
C CYS A 342 -3.85 14.61 -31.61
N ILE A 343 -3.99 15.10 -32.85
CA ILE A 343 -3.59 14.36 -34.05
C ILE A 343 -2.11 14.64 -34.33
N PHE A 344 -1.26 13.62 -34.19
CA PHE A 344 0.15 13.67 -34.58
C PHE A 344 0.64 12.30 -35.05
N LYS A 345 1.66 12.29 -35.92
CA LYS A 345 2.29 11.06 -36.39
C LYS A 345 3.25 10.54 -35.33
N LYS A 346 2.94 9.38 -34.73
CA LYS A 346 3.78 8.77 -33.69
C LYS A 346 5.24 8.57 -34.13
N ASN A 347 5.46 8.24 -35.41
CA ASN A 347 6.80 8.01 -35.96
C ASN A 347 7.64 9.30 -35.98
N ASP A 348 7.01 10.47 -35.98
CA ASP A 348 7.70 11.76 -35.99
C ASP A 348 8.15 12.13 -34.57
N ILE A 349 7.56 11.51 -33.54
CA ILE A 349 7.78 11.86 -32.13
C ILE A 349 8.69 10.86 -31.40
N ILE A 350 8.58 9.56 -31.71
CA ILE A 350 9.39 8.50 -31.08
C ILE A 350 10.90 8.77 -31.13
N PRO A 351 11.48 9.29 -32.24
CA PRO A 351 12.92 9.62 -32.29
C PRO A 351 13.38 10.62 -31.24
N PHE A 352 12.47 11.41 -30.67
CA PHE A 352 12.80 12.36 -29.60
C PHE A 352 12.86 11.73 -28.21
N LEU A 353 12.38 10.50 -28.03
CA LEU A 353 12.41 9.78 -26.75
C LEU A 353 13.74 9.03 -26.57
N THR A 354 14.84 9.79 -26.58
CA THR A 354 16.20 9.26 -26.46
C THR A 354 16.58 9.05 -24.99
N TYR A 355 17.26 7.93 -24.72
CA TYR A 355 17.74 7.59 -23.39
C TYR A 355 19.08 6.89 -23.45
N ASN A 356 19.88 7.05 -22.40
CA ASN A 356 21.16 6.38 -22.20
C ASN A 356 21.35 5.97 -20.72
N LEU A 357 22.43 5.23 -20.44
CA LEU A 357 22.73 4.70 -19.10
C LEU A 357 22.99 5.78 -18.04
N ASN A 358 23.44 6.97 -18.45
CA ASN A 358 23.84 8.07 -17.55
C ASN A 358 22.68 9.02 -17.22
N ASP A 359 21.57 8.96 -17.94
CA ASP A 359 20.42 9.84 -17.72
C ASP A 359 19.83 9.70 -16.30
N SER A 360 19.20 10.75 -15.77
CA SER A 360 18.60 10.70 -14.43
C SER A 360 17.36 9.78 -14.36
N ILE A 361 17.01 9.31 -13.16
CA ILE A 361 15.76 8.54 -12.97
C ILE A 361 14.52 9.36 -13.35
N PHE A 362 14.57 10.69 -13.20
CA PHE A 362 13.48 11.59 -13.58
C PHE A 362 13.24 11.58 -15.09
N LYS A 363 14.30 11.68 -15.89
CA LYS A 363 14.20 11.55 -17.35
C LYS A 363 13.69 10.17 -17.75
N MET A 364 14.21 9.12 -17.11
CA MET A 364 13.75 7.74 -17.39
C MET A 364 12.27 7.54 -17.07
N ASN A 365 11.78 8.14 -15.98
CA ASN A 365 10.36 8.12 -15.64
C ASN A 365 9.53 8.69 -16.79
N TRP A 366 9.78 9.92 -17.23
CA TRP A 366 8.95 10.51 -18.29
C TRP A 366 9.06 9.78 -19.62
N ILE A 367 10.24 9.27 -19.98
CA ILE A 367 10.41 8.49 -21.20
C ILE A 367 9.60 7.19 -21.16
N ILE A 368 9.65 6.43 -20.06
CA ILE A 368 8.89 5.18 -19.98
C ILE A 368 7.38 5.46 -19.98
N GLN A 369 6.94 6.53 -19.31
CA GLN A 369 5.55 6.99 -19.36
C GLN A 369 5.10 7.32 -20.77
N ALA A 370 5.88 8.13 -21.51
CA ALA A 370 5.56 8.52 -22.87
C ALA A 370 5.46 7.30 -23.80
N ILE A 371 6.40 6.36 -23.71
CA ILE A 371 6.37 5.12 -24.51
C ILE A 371 5.11 4.30 -24.22
N VAL A 372 4.79 4.07 -22.94
CA VAL A 372 3.62 3.29 -22.53
C VAL A 372 2.32 3.97 -22.97
N ILE A 373 2.18 5.29 -22.75
CA ILE A 373 1.00 6.08 -23.11
C ILE A 373 0.79 6.16 -24.64
N LEU A 374 1.87 6.10 -25.42
CA LEU A 374 1.79 5.96 -26.88
C LEU A 374 1.37 4.54 -27.33
N ASN A 375 1.01 3.65 -26.41
CA ASN A 375 0.70 2.24 -26.63
C ASN A 375 1.86 1.49 -27.29
N LYS A 376 3.08 1.76 -26.83
CA LYS A 376 4.30 1.06 -27.25
C LYS A 376 4.89 0.29 -26.07
N LYS A 377 5.56 -0.82 -26.36
CA LYS A 377 6.31 -1.58 -25.36
C LYS A 377 7.68 -0.93 -25.17
N PRO A 378 8.10 -0.61 -23.93
CA PRO A 378 9.48 -0.24 -23.61
C PRO A 378 10.46 -1.30 -24.11
N SER A 379 11.61 -0.87 -24.61
CA SER A 379 12.69 -1.78 -25.00
C SER A 379 13.25 -2.49 -23.76
N GLN A 380 13.81 -3.69 -23.94
CA GLN A 380 14.47 -4.39 -22.84
C GLN A 380 15.66 -3.58 -22.29
N LEU A 381 16.33 -2.79 -23.14
CA LEU A 381 17.40 -1.89 -22.72
C LEU A 381 16.88 -0.82 -21.75
N LEU A 382 15.76 -0.16 -22.05
CA LEU A 382 15.16 0.84 -21.15
C LEU A 382 14.77 0.21 -19.81
N ILE A 383 14.15 -0.97 -19.83
CA ILE A 383 13.79 -1.70 -18.60
C ILE A 383 15.04 -2.02 -17.78
N ASN A 384 16.11 -2.49 -18.42
CA ASN A 384 17.38 -2.78 -17.74
C ASN A 384 18.01 -1.51 -17.14
N ILE A 385 17.91 -0.36 -17.82
CA ILE A 385 18.42 0.92 -17.32
C ILE A 385 17.63 1.35 -16.07
N VAL A 386 16.29 1.31 -16.13
CA VAL A 386 15.41 1.63 -15.00
C VAL A 386 15.68 0.72 -13.82
N GLU A 387 15.72 -0.60 -14.05
CA GLU A 387 16.02 -1.60 -13.03
C GLU A 387 17.39 -1.37 -12.39
N LYS A 388 18.43 -1.13 -13.20
CA LYS A 388 19.78 -0.85 -12.70
C LYS A 388 19.79 0.39 -11.80
N LYS A 389 19.17 1.49 -12.24
CA LYS A 389 19.10 2.74 -11.45
C LYS A 389 18.35 2.55 -10.14
N ILE A 390 17.31 1.72 -10.13
CA ILE A 390 16.56 1.38 -8.92
C ILE A 390 17.38 0.50 -7.98
N LYS A 391 18.07 -0.51 -8.51
CA LYS A 391 19.00 -1.30 -7.71
C LYS A 391 20.10 -0.44 -7.13
N ASP A 392 20.68 0.48 -7.91
CA ASP A 392 21.66 1.45 -7.41
C ASP A 392 21.05 2.36 -6.33
N THR A 393 19.78 2.76 -6.49
CA THR A 393 19.02 3.53 -5.50
C THR A 393 18.85 2.76 -4.19
N ILE A 394 18.48 1.48 -4.25
CA ILE A 394 18.30 0.60 -3.09
C ILE A 394 19.65 0.25 -2.45
N LEU A 395 20.67 -0.06 -3.26
CA LEU A 395 22.00 -0.52 -2.84
C LEU A 395 22.89 0.61 -2.29
N SER A 396 22.73 1.85 -2.74
CA SER A 396 23.57 3.00 -2.34
C SER A 396 23.36 3.48 -0.88
N LYS A 397 22.81 2.64 -0.01
CA LYS A 397 22.37 2.89 1.37
C LYS A 397 21.22 3.90 1.42
N LYS A 398 20.01 3.33 1.50
CA LYS A 398 18.66 3.88 1.76
C LYS A 398 18.51 5.14 2.64
N LYS A 399 19.52 5.55 3.42
CA LYS A 399 19.47 6.71 4.34
C LYS A 399 19.88 8.07 3.74
N ARG A 400 20.46 8.13 2.53
CA ARG A 400 20.94 9.41 1.94
C ARG A 400 20.23 9.85 0.66
N MET A 401 19.36 9.02 0.10
CA MET A 401 18.63 9.43 -1.10
C MET A 401 17.45 10.32 -0.73
N GLU A 402 17.26 11.38 -1.50
CA GLU A 402 16.10 12.25 -1.36
C GLU A 402 14.81 11.56 -1.77
N THR A 403 13.71 11.93 -1.12
CA THR A 403 12.42 11.26 -1.23
C THR A 403 11.81 11.34 -2.63
N ASN A 404 12.07 12.43 -3.35
CA ASN A 404 11.64 12.58 -4.75
C ASN A 404 12.28 11.53 -5.67
N TYR A 405 13.55 11.18 -5.49
CA TYR A 405 14.19 10.14 -6.29
C TYR A 405 13.50 8.79 -6.08
N ILE A 406 13.14 8.45 -4.84
CA ILE A 406 12.47 7.20 -4.51
C ILE A 406 11.04 7.17 -5.08
N ALA A 407 10.30 8.27 -4.95
CA ALA A 407 8.93 8.36 -5.47
C ALA A 407 8.88 8.23 -7.00
N VAL A 408 9.81 8.89 -7.69
CA VAL A 408 9.92 8.84 -9.16
C VAL A 408 10.46 7.49 -9.64
N ALA A 409 11.39 6.89 -8.90
CA ALA A 409 11.82 5.51 -9.14
C ALA A 409 10.66 4.51 -9.01
N PHE A 410 9.83 4.67 -7.98
CA PHE A 410 8.65 3.84 -7.76
C PHE A 410 7.65 3.97 -8.91
N GLU A 411 7.30 5.20 -9.32
CA GLU A 411 6.39 5.43 -10.45
C GLU A 411 6.96 4.84 -11.76
N SER A 412 8.24 5.10 -12.07
CA SER A 412 8.91 4.57 -13.25
C SER A 412 8.86 3.04 -13.31
N LEU A 413 9.05 2.38 -12.16
CA LEU A 413 8.96 0.94 -12.04
C LEU A 413 7.53 0.41 -12.17
N CYS A 414 6.52 1.17 -11.73
CA CYS A 414 5.11 0.82 -11.93
C CYS A 414 4.78 0.78 -13.43
N PHE A 415 5.25 1.77 -14.21
CA PHE A 415 5.10 1.76 -15.67
C PHE A 415 5.85 0.59 -16.33
N ALA A 416 7.07 0.29 -15.87
CA ALA A 416 7.82 -0.88 -16.33
C ALA A 416 7.07 -2.19 -16.06
N TYR A 417 6.51 -2.35 -14.85
CA TYR A 417 5.71 -3.51 -14.48
C TYR A 417 4.43 -3.59 -15.30
N TYR A 418 3.64 -2.52 -15.37
CA TYR A 418 2.41 -2.43 -16.16
C TYR A 418 2.62 -2.88 -17.61
N SER A 419 3.73 -2.47 -18.23
CA SER A 419 4.00 -2.84 -19.62
C SER A 419 4.56 -4.26 -19.81
N THR A 420 5.18 -4.87 -18.81
CA THR A 420 5.94 -6.12 -18.97
C THR A 420 5.36 -7.31 -18.21
N GLY A 421 4.58 -7.08 -17.14
CA GLY A 421 4.04 -8.11 -16.26
C GLY A 421 5.11 -8.91 -15.49
N LYS A 422 6.36 -8.44 -15.44
CA LYS A 422 7.48 -9.18 -14.85
C LYS A 422 7.38 -9.17 -13.31
N SER A 423 7.06 -10.32 -12.72
CA SER A 423 6.83 -10.49 -11.28
C SER A 423 8.02 -10.13 -10.40
N PHE A 424 9.26 -10.22 -10.88
CA PHE A 424 10.43 -9.82 -10.09
C PHE A 424 10.47 -8.30 -9.83
N LEU A 425 9.83 -7.48 -10.68
CA LEU A 425 9.73 -6.03 -10.47
C LEU A 425 8.86 -5.70 -9.25
N LEU A 426 7.89 -6.57 -8.90
CA LEU A 426 7.05 -6.39 -7.72
C LEU A 426 7.86 -6.39 -6.41
N ASN A 427 8.97 -7.15 -6.36
CA ASN A 427 9.86 -7.14 -5.20
C ASN A 427 10.50 -5.76 -5.01
N LEU A 428 11.07 -5.22 -6.08
CA LEU A 428 11.68 -3.89 -6.08
C LEU A 428 10.63 -2.79 -5.81
N LEU A 429 9.42 -2.93 -6.35
CA LEU A 429 8.31 -2.02 -6.07
C LEU A 429 7.95 -2.00 -4.59
N PHE A 430 7.84 -3.18 -3.97
CA PHE A 430 7.52 -3.27 -2.55
C PHE A 430 8.63 -2.69 -1.68
N GLU A 431 9.89 -2.93 -2.00
CA GLU A 431 11.03 -2.33 -1.29
C GLU A 431 11.01 -0.79 -1.38
N LEU A 432 10.83 -0.22 -2.58
CA LEU A 432 10.73 1.23 -2.75
C LEU A 432 9.53 1.80 -2.02
N PHE A 433 8.37 1.15 -2.13
CA PHE A 433 7.16 1.55 -1.44
C PHE A 433 7.34 1.52 0.08
N PHE A 434 7.98 0.48 0.61
CA PHE A 434 8.28 0.37 2.04
C PHE A 434 9.13 1.57 2.51
N GLU A 435 10.19 1.91 1.78
CA GLU A 435 11.02 3.09 2.09
C GLU A 435 10.24 4.41 2.01
N LEU A 436 9.33 4.55 1.04
CA LEU A 436 8.46 5.72 0.94
C LEU A 436 7.53 5.83 2.15
N GLU A 437 6.89 4.74 2.55
CA GLU A 437 5.94 4.75 3.67
C GLU A 437 6.61 5.07 5.02
N LEU A 438 7.87 4.71 5.20
CA LEU A 438 8.68 5.13 6.34
C LEU A 438 8.89 6.66 6.40
N ARG A 439 8.82 7.34 5.25
CA ARG A 439 9.01 8.79 5.11
C ARG A 439 7.70 9.58 5.06
N LYS A 440 6.54 8.93 5.20
CA LYS A 440 5.27 9.66 5.33
C LYS A 440 5.26 10.53 6.58
N ASN A 441 4.83 11.76 6.41
CA ASN A 441 4.75 12.79 7.43
C ASN A 441 3.68 12.48 8.50
N PHE A 442 3.54 13.39 9.47
CA PHE A 442 2.57 13.28 10.57
C PHE A 442 1.11 13.15 10.09
N TYR A 443 0.76 13.80 8.98
CA TYR A 443 -0.59 13.73 8.42
C TYR A 443 -0.88 12.40 7.71
N ASN A 444 0.12 11.52 7.54
CA ASN A 444 0.04 10.32 6.71
C ASN A 444 -0.40 10.59 5.25
N VAL A 445 -0.23 11.84 4.79
CA VAL A 445 -0.62 12.27 3.43
C VAL A 445 0.60 12.51 2.57
N PHE A 446 1.61 13.24 3.07
CA PHE A 446 2.76 13.62 2.25
C PHE A 446 4.02 12.84 2.63
N TYR A 447 4.92 12.69 1.66
CA TYR A 447 6.23 12.10 1.85
C TYR A 447 7.27 13.19 2.16
N SER A 448 7.87 13.14 3.33
CA SER A 448 8.88 14.09 3.78
C SER A 448 10.24 13.82 3.13
N PHE A 449 10.92 14.88 2.70
CA PHE A 449 12.34 14.94 2.38
C PHE A 449 13.19 14.75 3.64
N LEU A 450 14.51 14.63 3.46
CA LEU A 450 15.45 14.44 4.57
C LEU A 450 15.52 15.65 5.51
N ASP A 451 15.12 16.83 5.05
CA ASP A 451 15.03 18.07 5.83
C ASP A 451 13.67 18.27 6.53
N ASN A 452 12.80 17.24 6.51
CA ASN A 452 11.42 17.24 7.01
C ASN A 452 10.43 18.14 6.24
N ASN A 453 10.85 18.81 5.17
CA ASN A 453 9.90 19.43 4.26
C ASN A 453 9.17 18.34 3.46
N ALA A 454 8.02 18.66 2.89
CA ALA A 454 7.34 17.78 1.93
C ALA A 454 6.81 18.62 0.78
N ARG A 455 6.69 18.03 -0.40
CA ARG A 455 5.99 18.64 -1.53
C ARG A 455 4.85 17.76 -1.98
N VAL A 456 3.82 18.40 -2.50
CA VAL A 456 2.57 17.74 -2.89
C VAL A 456 2.77 16.83 -4.11
N ASP A 457 3.56 17.27 -5.09
CA ASP A 457 3.89 16.53 -6.33
C ASP A 457 4.48 15.13 -6.05
N ILE A 458 5.26 14.97 -4.98
CA ILE A 458 5.86 13.69 -4.60
C ILE A 458 4.80 12.64 -4.26
N THR A 459 3.71 13.07 -3.65
CA THR A 459 2.59 12.17 -3.33
C THR A 459 1.80 11.80 -4.58
N GLY A 460 1.67 12.75 -5.53
CA GLY A 460 1.14 12.50 -6.87
C GLY A 460 1.88 11.38 -7.59
N HIS A 461 3.22 11.40 -7.61
CA HIS A 461 4.03 10.32 -8.20
C HIS A 461 3.72 8.94 -7.59
N VAL A 462 3.62 8.84 -6.26
CA VAL A 462 3.33 7.55 -5.60
C VAL A 462 1.90 7.08 -5.89
N ASN A 463 0.91 7.98 -5.79
CA ASN A 463 -0.49 7.65 -6.08
C ASN A 463 -0.70 7.26 -7.56
N ASN A 464 -0.01 7.93 -8.49
CA ASN A 464 -0.02 7.59 -9.90
C ASN A 464 0.60 6.21 -10.17
N GLY A 465 1.71 5.89 -9.50
CA GLY A 465 2.29 4.55 -9.52
C GLY A 465 1.32 3.47 -9.00
N LEU A 466 0.73 3.69 -7.83
CA LEU A 466 -0.25 2.78 -7.23
C LEU A 466 -1.46 2.52 -8.14
N LEU A 467 -1.99 3.56 -8.80
CA LEU A 467 -3.10 3.43 -9.75
C LEU A 467 -2.77 2.55 -10.97
N LEU A 468 -1.50 2.44 -11.35
CA LEU A 468 -1.08 1.56 -12.46
C LEU A 468 -0.94 0.09 -12.04
N LEU A 469 -0.84 -0.17 -10.74
CA LEU A 469 -0.75 -1.52 -10.18
C LEU A 469 -2.12 -2.15 -9.93
N LYS A 470 -3.18 -1.32 -9.87
CA LYS A 470 -4.58 -1.74 -9.91
C LYS A 470 -4.93 -2.26 -11.31
#